data_AF-A0A533RMJ6-F1
#
_entry.id   AF-A0A533RMJ6-F1
#
_cell.length_a   1.000
_cell.length_b   1.000
_cell.length_c   1.000
_cell.angle_alpha   90.00
_cell.angle_beta   90.00
_cell.angle_gamma   90.00
#
_symmetry.space_group_name_H-M   'P 1'
#
loop_
_entity.id
_entity.type
_entity.pdbx_description
1 polymer ?
#
loop_
_entity_poly.entity_id
_entity_poly.type
_entity_poly.pdbx_seq_one_letter_code
_entity_poly.pdbx_strand_id
1 'polypeptide(L)'
;MDTHIEGMLSAIRLGEPSACGALTLLPVFAPQAGGPRYVTLGEAMEAGTLTVTEVDRGGSVPELAARNDGGTSVLILAAYP
;
A
#
# COMPACT_ATOMS: atom_id res chain seq x y z
N MET A 1 8.72 17.41 11.20
CA MET A 1 8.05 16.55 10.22
C MET A 1 9.05 15.49 9.80
N ASP A 2 8.61 14.29 9.39
CA ASP A 2 9.54 13.20 9.03
C ASP A 2 10.33 13.57 7.77
N THR A 3 11.66 13.41 7.79
CA THR A 3 12.57 13.79 6.68
C THR A 3 12.23 13.07 5.37
N HIS A 4 11.67 11.86 5.43
CA HIS A 4 11.24 11.12 4.24
C HIS A 4 9.97 11.72 3.62
N ILE A 5 9.05 12.24 4.44
CA ILE A 5 7.86 12.93 3.96
C ILE A 5 8.26 14.25 3.28
N GLU A 6 9.18 15.00 3.87
CA GLU A 6 9.72 16.24 3.26
C GLU A 6 10.38 15.96 1.91
N GLY A 7 11.24 14.94 1.84
CA GLY A 7 11.89 14.52 0.60
C GLY A 7 10.89 14.14 -0.48
N MET A 8 9.87 13.34 -0.14
CA MET A 8 8.82 12.95 -1.08
C MET A 8 8.02 14.16 -1.59
N LEU A 9 7.56 15.03 -0.69
CA LEU A 9 6.77 16.21 -1.07
C LEU A 9 7.59 17.17 -1.94
N SER A 10 8.89 17.33 -1.67
CA SER A 10 9.78 18.18 -2.47
C SER A 10 10.03 17.65 -3.89
N ALA A 11 9.88 16.33 -4.10
CA ALA A 11 10.06 15.70 -5.41
C ALA A 11 8.81 15.77 -6.29
N ILE A 12 7.65 16.13 -5.71
CA ILE A 12 6.40 16.28 -6.46
C ILE A 12 6.47 17.51 -7.36
N ARG A 13 6.07 17.33 -8.62
CA ARG A 13 5.88 18.40 -9.60
C ARG A 13 4.43 18.47 -10.01
N LEU A 14 3.86 19.66 -9.95
CA LEU A 14 2.51 19.91 -10.43
C LEU A 14 2.55 20.27 -11.90
N GLY A 15 1.65 19.69 -12.68
CA GLY A 15 1.40 20.08 -14.07
C GLY A 15 0.55 21.33 -14.18
N GLU A 16 0.28 21.73 -15.41
CA GLU A 16 -0.65 22.83 -15.66
C GLU A 16 -2.07 22.43 -15.23
N PRO A 17 -2.77 23.29 -14.44
CA PRO A 17 -4.16 23.04 -14.08
C PRO A 17 -5.07 23.10 -15.32
N SER A 18 -6.03 22.18 -15.40
CA SER A 18 -7.09 22.20 -16.41
C SER A 18 -8.46 22.34 -15.75
N ALA A 19 -9.21 23.38 -16.13
CA ALA A 19 -10.48 23.72 -15.49
C ALA A 19 -11.68 23.50 -16.43
N CYS A 20 -12.77 22.96 -15.88
CA CYS A 20 -14.07 22.85 -16.55
C CYS A 20 -15.19 23.14 -15.52
N GLY A 21 -15.85 24.28 -15.67
CA GLY A 21 -16.88 24.74 -14.73
C GLY A 21 -16.30 24.90 -13.31
N ALA A 22 -16.91 24.23 -12.33
CA ALA A 22 -16.46 24.23 -10.93
C ALA A 22 -15.39 23.17 -10.62
N LEU A 23 -14.87 22.45 -11.64
CA LEU A 23 -13.86 21.41 -11.47
C LEU A 23 -12.50 21.90 -12.01
N THR A 24 -11.44 21.71 -11.24
CA THR A 24 -10.05 21.90 -11.68
C THR A 24 -9.26 20.62 -11.44
N LEU A 25 -8.68 20.09 -12.51
CA LEU A 25 -7.75 18.97 -12.47
C LEU A 25 -6.32 19.51 -12.37
N LEU A 26 -5.57 19.07 -11.36
CA LEU A 26 -4.17 19.42 -11.18
C LEU A 26 -3.33 18.14 -11.34
N PRO A 27 -2.62 17.96 -12.48
CA PRO A 27 -1.76 16.81 -12.66
C PRO A 27 -0.64 16.79 -11.62
N VAL A 28 -0.40 15.64 -11.00
CA VAL A 28 0.67 15.46 -10.00
C VAL A 28 1.66 14.43 -10.53
N PHE A 29 2.91 14.85 -10.69
CA PHE A 29 4.01 13.99 -11.15
C PHE A 29 5.02 13.80 -10.02
N ALA A 30 5.59 12.61 -9.92
CA ALA A 30 6.74 12.35 -9.05
C ALA A 30 7.76 11.50 -9.82
N PRO A 31 9.07 11.85 -9.81
CA PRO A 31 10.10 11.03 -10.44
C PRO A 31 10.16 9.69 -9.71
N GLN A 32 9.68 8.63 -10.37
CA GLN A 32 9.50 7.27 -9.86
C GLN A 32 9.24 7.22 -8.35
N ALA A 33 7.95 7.27 -8.01
CA ALA A 33 7.47 6.89 -6.69
C ALA A 33 7.78 5.40 -6.46
N GLY A 34 9.03 5.10 -6.12
CA GLY A 34 9.42 3.88 -5.44
C GLY A 34 8.82 3.95 -4.05
N GLY A 35 7.49 3.78 -3.97
CA GLY A 35 6.82 3.48 -2.72
C GLY A 35 7.56 2.32 -2.04
N PRO A 36 7.37 2.14 -0.71
CA PRO A 36 8.04 1.06 0.00
C PRO A 36 7.92 -0.23 -0.82
N ARG A 37 9.03 -0.94 -1.01
CA ARG A 37 9.01 -2.15 -1.83
C ARG A 37 8.16 -3.19 -1.10
N TYR A 38 6.95 -3.40 -1.59
CA TYR A 38 6.01 -4.39 -1.06
C TYR A 38 5.42 -5.23 -2.20
N VAL A 39 4.88 -6.38 -1.81
CA VAL A 39 3.92 -7.16 -2.58
C VAL A 39 2.58 -7.14 -1.85
N THR A 40 1.48 -7.36 -2.55
CA THR A 40 0.15 -7.49 -1.92
C THR A 40 0.00 -8.82 -1.20
N LEU A 41 -0.97 -8.91 -0.29
CA LEU A 41 -1.35 -10.16 0.39
C LEU A 41 -1.55 -11.31 -0.60
N GLY A 42 -2.32 -11.08 -1.67
CA GLY A 42 -2.60 -12.09 -2.70
C GLY A 42 -1.33 -12.57 -3.40
N GLU A 43 -0.49 -11.65 -3.87
CA GLU A 43 0.77 -11.98 -4.54
C GLU A 43 1.72 -12.77 -3.62
N ALA A 44 1.79 -12.41 -2.33
CA ALA A 44 2.66 -13.09 -1.37
C ALA A 44 2.18 -14.52 -1.07
N MET A 45 0.85 -14.74 -0.99
CA MET A 45 0.23 -16.05 -0.81
C MET A 45 0.41 -16.92 -2.06
N GLU A 46 0.20 -16.37 -3.26
CA GLU A 46 0.43 -17.07 -4.53
C GLU A 46 1.90 -17.49 -4.69
N ALA A 47 2.83 -16.62 -4.27
CA ALA A 47 4.27 -16.93 -4.27
C ALA A 47 4.68 -17.93 -3.17
N GLY A 48 3.78 -18.29 -2.24
CA GLY A 48 4.08 -19.16 -1.10
C GLY A 48 5.02 -18.54 -0.07
N THR A 49 5.16 -17.22 -0.08
CA THR A 49 6.05 -16.45 0.83
C THR A 49 5.34 -15.93 2.07
N LEU A 50 4.01 -15.98 2.09
CA LEU A 50 3.18 -15.63 3.22
C LEU A 50 2.21 -16.77 3.55
N THR A 51 2.10 -17.11 4.83
CA THR A 51 1.10 -18.05 5.35
C THR A 51 0.17 -17.35 6.33
N VAL A 52 -1.14 -17.64 6.25
CA VAL A 52 -2.15 -17.16 7.21
C VAL A 52 -2.85 -18.35 7.85
N THR A 53 -2.93 -18.38 9.17
CA THR A 53 -3.56 -19.47 9.95
C THR A 53 -4.43 -18.93 11.07
N GLU A 54 -5.43 -19.70 11.50
CA GLU A 54 -6.18 -19.41 12.72
C GLU A 54 -5.30 -19.56 13.96
N VAL A 55 -5.53 -18.71 14.96
CA VAL A 55 -4.82 -18.77 16.25
C VAL A 55 -5.50 -19.73 17.22
N ASP A 56 -6.81 -19.96 17.06
CA ASP A 56 -7.60 -20.92 17.81
C ASP A 56 -8.47 -21.81 16.89
N ARG A 57 -8.94 -22.96 17.39
CA ARG A 57 -9.85 -23.87 16.68
C ARG A 57 -11.32 -23.63 17.07
N GLY A 58 -11.61 -22.53 17.76
CA GLY A 58 -12.90 -22.25 18.40
C GLY A 58 -13.99 -21.81 17.42
N GLY A 59 -13.64 -21.57 16.15
CA GLY A 59 -14.60 -21.31 15.08
C GLY A 59 -15.24 -19.92 15.13
N SER A 60 -14.71 -18.99 15.91
CA SER A 60 -15.06 -17.58 15.86
C SER A 60 -13.74 -16.83 15.75
N VAL A 61 -13.42 -16.34 14.56
CA VAL A 61 -12.09 -15.83 14.25
C VAL A 61 -12.11 -14.29 14.23
N PRO A 62 -11.89 -13.62 15.37
CA PRO A 62 -11.55 -12.20 15.37
C PRO A 62 -10.06 -11.98 15.06
N GLU A 63 -9.21 -13.01 15.22
CA GLU A 63 -7.76 -12.91 15.12
C GLU A 63 -7.17 -13.99 14.21
N LEU A 64 -6.21 -13.60 13.36
CA LEU A 64 -5.48 -14.49 12.45
C LEU A 64 -3.98 -14.28 12.63
N ALA A 65 -3.21 -15.37 12.57
CA ALA A 65 -1.76 -15.33 12.54
C ALA A 65 -1.28 -15.23 11.08
N ALA A 66 -0.53 -14.17 10.76
CA ALA A 66 0.11 -14.02 9.45
C ALA A 66 1.64 -14.08 9.60
N ARG A 67 2.29 -14.94 8.81
CA ARG A 67 3.75 -15.10 8.79
C ARG A 67 4.29 -14.80 7.40
N ASN A 68 5.12 -13.76 7.29
CA ASN A 68 5.86 -13.43 6.07
C ASN A 68 7.28 -14.03 6.15
N ASP A 69 7.51 -15.08 5.38
CA ASP A 69 8.82 -15.72 5.23
C ASP A 69 9.59 -15.16 4.02
N GLY A 70 8.99 -14.24 3.27
CA GLY A 70 9.60 -13.56 2.13
C GLY A 70 10.54 -12.41 2.52
N GLY A 71 11.46 -12.07 1.62
CA GLY A 71 12.38 -10.93 1.79
C GLY A 71 11.78 -9.56 1.46
N THR A 72 10.49 -9.49 1.12
CA THR A 72 9.78 -8.27 0.73
C THR A 72 8.61 -8.04 1.68
N SER A 73 8.35 -6.77 2.03
CA SER A 73 7.20 -6.42 2.88
C SER A 73 5.87 -6.80 2.20
N VAL A 74 4.85 -7.15 2.98
CA VAL A 74 3.52 -7.49 2.47
C VAL A 74 2.52 -6.39 2.85
N LEU A 75 1.83 -5.83 1.86
CA LEU A 75 0.75 -4.87 2.05
C LEU A 75 -0.59 -5.61 2.19
N ILE A 76 -1.24 -5.42 3.34
CA ILE A 76 -2.59 -5.93 3.61
C ILE A 76 -3.56 -4.76 3.53
N LEU A 77 -4.57 -4.87 2.66
CA LEU A 77 -5.65 -3.91 2.52
C LEU A 77 -6.96 -4.57 2.97
N ALA A 78 -7.67 -3.92 3.88
CA ALA A 78 -9.04 -4.31 4.19
C ALA A 78 -9.96 -3.71 3.13
N ALA A 79 -10.71 -4.54 2.40
CA ALA A 79 -11.86 -4.08 1.63
C ALA A 79 -13.07 -4.02 2.58
N TYR A 80 -13.62 -2.83 2.80
CA TYR A 80 -14.92 -2.69 3.41
C TYR A 80 -15.98 -2.70 2.30
N PRO A 81 -17.00 -3.58 2.37
CA PRO A 81 -18.17 -3.52 1.50
C PRO A 81 -19.07 -2.32 1.82
#